data_AF-A0A941A247-F1
#
_entry.id   AF-A0A941A247-F1
#
_cell.length_a   1.000
_cell.length_b   1.000
_cell.length_c   1.000
_cell.angle_alpha   90.00
_cell.angle_beta   90.00
_cell.angle_gamma   90.00
#
_symmetry.space_group_name_H-M   'P 1'
#
loop_
_entity.id
_entity.type
_entity.pdbx_description
1 polymer ?
#
loop_
_entity_poly.entity_id
_entity_poly.type
_entity_poly.pdbx_seq_one_letter_code
_entity_poly.pdbx_strand_id
1 'polypeptide(L)'
;MKWLPNAQGMDPSDPLVDPFYARMKQYGMVLLTHAGEEKAVHARSAQALGNPLKVRRALDAGVRVIIAHCASLARNEDLDRPGQRASNFDLFLRLMSEERYRSLLFGDISAITQVNRMPGPLRTILGRPDIQERLVNGSDYPLPGIPLLTLLQQFVHHGFVTKSDARALAKVFDSNPLLADFLLKRTIRDPASGRGLDPRIFTGTALVGGPPASP
;
A
#
# COMPACT_ATOMS: atom_id res chain seq x y z
N MET A 1 -11.42 6.34 7.88
CA MET A 1 -12.42 5.85 6.91
C MET A 1 -11.75 4.84 5.98
N LYS A 2 -12.41 3.75 5.57
CA LYS A 2 -11.89 2.80 4.56
C LYS A 2 -12.77 2.79 3.31
N TRP A 3 -12.18 3.01 2.15
CA TRP A 3 -12.85 2.89 0.85
C TRP A 3 -12.26 1.81 -0.04
N LEU A 4 -13.13 1.21 -0.86
CA LEU A 4 -12.80 0.29 -1.94
C LEU A 4 -13.56 0.77 -3.19
N PRO A 5 -13.08 1.81 -3.88
CA PRO A 5 -13.82 2.47 -4.96
C PRO A 5 -14.39 1.51 -6.01
N ASN A 6 -13.59 0.52 -6.43
CA ASN A 6 -13.95 -0.47 -7.44
C ASN A 6 -15.13 -1.34 -6.98
N ALA A 7 -15.17 -1.72 -5.71
CA ALA A 7 -16.23 -2.56 -5.15
C ALA A 7 -17.47 -1.75 -4.77
N GLN A 8 -17.27 -0.50 -4.35
CA GLN A 8 -18.33 0.42 -3.94
C GLN A 8 -18.99 1.14 -5.12
N GLY A 9 -18.39 1.06 -6.32
CA GLY A 9 -18.91 1.74 -7.51
C GLY A 9 -18.86 3.26 -7.40
N MET A 10 -17.94 3.80 -6.59
CA MET A 10 -17.79 5.24 -6.37
C MET A 10 -16.51 5.77 -7.01
N ASP A 11 -16.59 6.94 -7.65
CA ASP A 11 -15.41 7.62 -8.18
C ASP A 11 -14.83 8.58 -7.14
N PRO A 12 -13.61 8.34 -6.62
CA PRO A 12 -12.99 9.23 -5.63
C PRO A 12 -12.69 10.64 -6.17
N SER A 13 -12.72 10.82 -7.49
CA SER A 13 -12.51 12.11 -8.16
C SER A 13 -13.80 12.86 -8.50
N ASP A 14 -14.96 12.30 -8.17
CA ASP A 14 -16.26 12.94 -8.41
C ASP A 14 -16.49 14.13 -7.47
N PRO A 15 -16.86 15.32 -7.99
CA PRO A 15 -17.23 16.49 -7.17
C PRO A 15 -18.30 16.24 -6.11
N LEU A 16 -19.20 15.27 -6.32
CA LEU A 16 -20.23 14.92 -5.33
C LEU A 16 -19.65 14.44 -3.99
N VAL A 17 -18.38 14.03 -3.98
CA VAL A 17 -17.68 13.54 -2.79
C VAL A 17 -17.00 14.66 -1.98
N ASP A 18 -16.88 15.88 -2.53
CA ASP A 18 -16.20 17.01 -1.88
C ASP A 18 -16.71 17.34 -0.48
N PRO A 19 -18.04 17.38 -0.22
CA PRO A 19 -18.54 17.64 1.12
C PRO A 19 -18.03 16.61 2.14
N PHE A 20 -17.83 15.36 1.72
CA PHE A 20 -17.27 14.32 2.58
C PHE A 20 -15.79 14.57 2.89
N TYR A 21 -14.98 14.93 1.88
CA TYR A 21 -13.57 15.28 2.09
C TYR A 21 -13.40 16.51 3.00
N ALA A 22 -14.25 17.52 2.84
CA ALA A 22 -14.26 18.69 3.72
C ALA A 22 -14.49 18.29 5.18
N ARG A 23 -15.45 17.38 5.45
CA ARG A 23 -15.69 16.85 6.80
C ARG A 23 -14.52 16.02 7.32
N MET A 24 -13.95 15.15 6.48
CA MET A 24 -12.77 14.37 6.87
C MET A 24 -11.61 15.26 7.31
N LYS A 25 -11.33 16.32 6.54
CA LYS A 25 -10.31 17.30 6.90
C LYS A 25 -10.65 18.03 8.20
N GLN A 26 -11.89 18.51 8.35
CA GLN A 26 -12.37 19.19 9.56
C GLN A 26 -12.11 18.35 10.82
N TYR A 27 -12.33 17.04 10.75
CA TYR A 27 -12.15 16.12 11.88
C TYR A 27 -10.76 15.46 11.93
N GLY A 28 -9.81 15.87 11.09
CA GLY A 28 -8.47 15.29 11.03
C GLY A 28 -8.45 13.79 10.66
N MET A 29 -9.50 13.29 10.02
CA MET A 29 -9.64 11.88 9.67
C MET A 29 -8.66 11.46 8.57
N VAL A 30 -8.22 10.21 8.62
CA VAL A 30 -7.42 9.57 7.57
C VAL A 30 -8.32 8.74 6.67
N LEU A 31 -8.11 8.86 5.36
CA LEU A 31 -8.71 8.01 4.33
C LEU A 31 -7.76 6.87 4.00
N LEU A 32 -8.08 5.66 4.44
CA LEU A 32 -7.48 4.45 3.89
C LEU A 32 -8.29 4.06 2.64
N THR A 33 -7.68 3.96 1.47
CA THR A 33 -8.39 3.60 0.24
C THR A 33 -7.68 2.50 -0.51
N HIS A 34 -8.43 1.55 -1.04
CA HIS A 34 -7.91 0.65 -2.06
C HIS A 34 -7.61 1.44 -3.34
N ALA A 35 -6.52 1.08 -3.99
CA ALA A 35 -6.21 1.45 -5.36
C ALA A 35 -5.49 0.28 -6.03
N GLY A 36 -5.50 0.27 -7.35
CA GLY A 36 -5.16 -0.91 -8.14
C GLY A 36 -6.34 -1.84 -8.35
N GLU A 37 -6.05 -3.01 -8.93
CA GLU A 37 -7.07 -4.03 -9.19
C GLU A 37 -7.53 -4.71 -7.89
N GLU A 38 -8.84 -4.80 -7.71
CA GLU A 38 -9.49 -5.53 -6.62
C GLU A 38 -9.78 -6.97 -7.08
N LYS A 39 -9.32 -7.96 -6.32
CA LYS A 39 -9.46 -9.39 -6.64
C LYS A 39 -10.24 -10.19 -5.61
N ALA A 40 -10.36 -9.68 -4.39
CA ALA A 40 -11.07 -10.33 -3.29
C ALA A 40 -12.57 -10.01 -3.28
N VAL A 41 -12.96 -8.84 -3.78
CA VAL A 41 -14.37 -8.40 -3.85
C VAL A 41 -14.82 -8.22 -5.30
N HIS A 42 -16.10 -8.48 -5.59
CA HIS A 42 -16.65 -8.32 -6.93
C HIS A 42 -16.58 -6.85 -7.39
N ALA A 43 -15.81 -6.59 -8.44
CA ALA A 43 -15.57 -5.23 -8.96
C ALA A 43 -15.37 -5.18 -10.48
N ARG A 44 -15.77 -6.23 -11.22
CA ARG A 44 -15.33 -6.44 -12.62
C ARG A 44 -15.66 -5.28 -13.57
N SER A 45 -16.80 -4.61 -13.41
CA SER A 45 -17.20 -3.47 -14.26
C SER A 45 -16.58 -2.13 -13.84
N ALA A 46 -15.98 -2.06 -12.65
CA ALA A 46 -15.58 -0.79 -12.01
C ALA A 46 -14.10 -0.74 -11.59
N GLN A 47 -13.25 -1.63 -12.13
CA GLN A 47 -11.81 -1.66 -11.81
C GLN A 47 -11.09 -0.32 -12.08
N ALA A 48 -11.57 0.45 -13.06
CA ALA A 48 -11.02 1.77 -13.38
C ALA A 48 -11.17 2.80 -12.25
N LEU A 49 -12.13 2.60 -11.34
CA LEU A 49 -12.29 3.45 -10.15
C LEU A 49 -11.14 3.29 -9.16
N GLY A 50 -10.35 2.22 -9.30
CA GLY A 50 -9.14 1.97 -8.52
C GLY A 50 -7.90 2.65 -9.05
N ASN A 51 -8.04 3.55 -10.03
CA ASN A 51 -6.91 4.32 -10.53
C ASN A 51 -6.30 5.17 -9.40
N PRO A 52 -5.02 4.98 -9.04
CA PRO A 52 -4.38 5.72 -7.95
C PRO A 52 -4.48 7.23 -8.13
N LEU A 53 -4.41 7.73 -9.36
CA LEU A 53 -4.44 9.17 -9.63
C LEU A 53 -5.77 9.83 -9.23
N LYS A 54 -6.86 9.07 -9.11
CA LYS A 54 -8.17 9.60 -8.67
C LYS A 54 -8.15 10.10 -7.22
N VAL A 55 -7.19 9.67 -6.40
CA VAL A 55 -7.07 10.12 -5.00
C VAL A 55 -6.57 11.56 -4.87
N ARG A 56 -6.10 12.18 -5.97
CA ARG A 56 -5.67 13.60 -5.96
C ARG A 56 -6.74 14.53 -5.44
N ARG A 57 -8.02 14.28 -5.74
CA ARG A 57 -9.11 15.10 -5.22
C ARG A 57 -9.16 15.15 -3.69
N ALA A 58 -8.98 14.01 -3.03
CA ALA A 58 -8.91 13.94 -1.57
C ALA A 58 -7.66 14.66 -1.04
N LEU A 59 -6.51 14.46 -1.70
CA LEU A 59 -5.24 15.09 -1.32
C LEU A 59 -5.30 16.62 -1.49
N ASP A 60 -5.84 17.12 -2.60
CA ASP A 60 -6.03 18.54 -2.90
C ASP A 60 -7.01 19.19 -1.90
N ALA A 61 -8.01 18.43 -1.43
CA ALA A 61 -8.89 18.86 -0.33
C ALA A 61 -8.15 18.96 1.03
N GLY A 62 -6.94 18.41 1.15
CA GLY A 62 -6.12 18.38 2.37
C GLY A 62 -6.38 17.18 3.28
N VAL A 63 -6.99 16.11 2.75
CA VAL A 63 -7.21 14.85 3.49
C VAL A 63 -5.92 14.03 3.47
N ARG A 64 -5.55 13.45 4.61
CA ARG A 64 -4.48 12.46 4.68
C ARG A 64 -4.98 11.14 4.10
N VAL A 65 -4.27 10.58 3.13
CA VAL A 65 -4.64 9.37 2.40
C VAL A 65 -3.58 8.29 2.59
N ILE A 66 -4.02 7.08 2.92
CA ILE A 66 -3.21 5.87 2.87
C ILE A 66 -3.73 5.04 1.69
N ILE A 67 -2.86 4.78 0.71
CA ILE A 67 -3.18 3.89 -0.41
C ILE A 67 -2.83 2.45 -0.03
N ALA A 68 -3.82 1.57 -0.09
CA ALA A 68 -3.65 0.19 0.32
C ALA A 68 -2.75 -0.59 -0.64
N HIS A 69 -1.89 -1.44 -0.05
CA HIS A 69 -0.95 -2.30 -0.77
C HIS A 69 -0.06 -1.53 -1.77
N CYS A 70 0.17 -0.24 -1.55
CA CYS A 70 0.86 0.67 -2.48
C CYS A 70 0.31 0.64 -3.92
N ALA A 71 -0.99 0.33 -4.10
CA ALA A 71 -1.62 0.11 -5.40
C ALA A 71 -0.91 -0.90 -6.30
N SER A 72 -0.29 -1.93 -5.74
CA SER A 72 0.75 -2.69 -6.43
C SER A 72 0.26 -3.68 -7.50
N LEU A 73 -1.05 -3.71 -7.83
CA LEU A 73 -1.62 -4.65 -8.79
C LEU A 73 -2.17 -3.98 -10.05
N ALA A 74 -1.96 -4.66 -11.17
CA ALA A 74 -2.50 -4.36 -12.49
C ALA A 74 -2.14 -2.97 -13.03
N ARG A 75 -2.89 -2.53 -14.05
CA ARG A 75 -2.65 -1.30 -14.81
C ARG A 75 -3.95 -0.52 -15.00
N ASN A 76 -3.88 0.79 -14.88
CA ASN A 76 -4.96 1.70 -15.26
C ASN A 76 -4.51 2.66 -16.37
N GLU A 77 -5.47 3.43 -16.88
CA GLU A 77 -5.17 4.60 -17.71
C GLU A 77 -4.29 5.59 -16.93
N ASP A 78 -3.32 6.19 -17.60
CA ASP A 78 -2.53 7.27 -17.05
C ASP A 78 -3.29 8.59 -17.26
N LEU A 79 -3.97 9.08 -16.22
CA LEU A 79 -4.76 10.31 -16.29
C LEU A 79 -3.90 11.56 -16.56
N ASP A 80 -2.59 11.48 -16.32
CA ASP A 80 -1.66 12.57 -16.67
C ASP A 80 -1.20 12.48 -18.13
N ARG A 81 -1.42 11.33 -18.78
CA ARG A 81 -1.00 11.04 -20.16
C ARG A 81 -2.13 10.30 -20.89
N PRO A 82 -3.22 11.02 -21.25
CA PRO A 82 -4.40 10.42 -21.87
C PRO A 82 -4.05 9.52 -23.05
N GLY A 83 -4.71 8.36 -23.13
CA GLY A 83 -4.43 7.34 -24.16
C GLY A 83 -3.26 6.39 -23.82
N GLN A 84 -2.55 6.60 -22.71
CA GLN A 84 -1.53 5.66 -22.22
C GLN A 84 -2.03 4.85 -21.02
N ARG A 85 -1.42 3.69 -20.79
CA ARG A 85 -1.65 2.87 -19.58
C ARG A 85 -0.36 2.67 -18.82
N ALA A 86 -0.40 2.79 -17.51
CA ALA A 86 0.74 2.57 -16.61
C ALA A 86 0.39 1.50 -15.56
N SER A 87 1.41 0.91 -14.92
CA SER A 87 1.13 0.08 -13.75
C SER A 87 0.63 0.96 -12.61
N ASN A 88 -0.31 0.46 -11.82
CA ASN A 88 -0.84 1.22 -10.68
C ASN A 88 0.25 1.52 -9.64
N PHE A 89 1.24 0.63 -9.51
CA PHE A 89 2.41 0.86 -8.69
C PHE A 89 3.25 2.06 -9.17
N ASP A 90 3.48 2.20 -10.48
CA ASP A 90 4.20 3.35 -11.03
C ASP A 90 3.41 4.65 -10.85
N LEU A 91 2.09 4.60 -11.00
CA LEU A 91 1.22 5.75 -10.74
C LEU A 91 1.25 6.16 -9.26
N PHE A 92 1.22 5.18 -8.34
CA PHE A 92 1.42 5.40 -6.91
C PHE A 92 2.78 6.04 -6.63
N LEU A 93 3.87 5.51 -7.17
CA LEU A 93 5.20 6.07 -6.99
C LEU A 93 5.31 7.49 -7.55
N ARG A 94 4.61 7.80 -8.64
CA ARG A 94 4.53 9.15 -9.19
C ARG A 94 3.85 10.11 -8.20
N LEU A 95 2.70 9.72 -7.64
CA LEU A 95 2.03 10.51 -6.59
C LEU A 95 2.93 10.71 -5.37
N MET A 96 3.66 9.66 -4.95
CA MET A 96 4.61 9.77 -3.84
C MET A 96 5.73 10.77 -4.15
N SER A 97 6.11 10.96 -5.40
CA SER A 97 7.12 11.95 -5.82
C SER A 97 6.58 13.38 -5.93
N GLU A 98 5.27 13.61 -5.80
CA GLU A 98 4.70 14.96 -5.80
C GLU A 98 4.89 15.63 -4.42
N GLU A 99 5.77 16.63 -4.36
CA GLU A 99 6.15 17.28 -3.09
C GLU A 99 4.96 17.92 -2.36
N ARG A 100 3.97 18.44 -3.09
CA ARG A 100 2.72 18.98 -2.51
C ARG A 100 1.93 17.98 -1.67
N TYR A 101 2.14 16.68 -1.88
CA TYR A 101 1.46 15.62 -1.14
C TYR A 101 2.35 14.94 -0.09
N ARG A 102 3.57 15.44 0.15
CA ARG A 102 4.53 14.81 1.05
C ARG A 102 3.97 14.55 2.45
N SER A 103 3.19 15.48 3.01
CA SER A 103 2.58 15.34 4.34
C SER A 103 1.19 14.69 4.34
N LEU A 104 0.62 14.41 3.16
CA LEU A 104 -0.75 13.95 3.01
C LEU A 104 -0.84 12.51 2.50
N LEU A 105 0.09 12.07 1.66
CA LEU A 105 0.05 10.77 1.01
C LEU A 105 0.98 9.75 1.67
N PHE A 106 0.39 8.61 2.00
CA PHE A 106 1.03 7.45 2.59
C PHE A 106 0.66 6.18 1.80
N GLY A 107 1.44 5.13 1.95
CA GLY A 107 1.11 3.78 1.47
C GLY A 107 1.16 2.78 2.61
N ASP A 108 0.27 1.79 2.61
CA ASP A 108 0.47 0.63 3.48
C ASP A 108 1.14 -0.52 2.73
N ILE A 109 2.00 -1.26 3.44
CA ILE A 109 2.75 -2.39 2.91
C ILE A 109 2.01 -3.73 3.11
N SER A 110 0.69 -3.70 3.28
CA SER A 110 -0.07 -4.94 3.35
C SER A 110 -0.15 -5.61 1.97
N ALA A 111 -0.32 -6.93 1.94
CA ALA A 111 -0.31 -7.76 0.73
C ALA A 111 0.94 -7.69 -0.19
N ILE A 112 1.91 -6.79 0.02
CA ILE A 112 3.12 -6.66 -0.81
C ILE A 112 3.93 -7.96 -0.93
N THR A 113 3.83 -8.81 0.09
CA THR A 113 4.48 -10.12 0.19
C THR A 113 3.74 -11.22 -0.57
N GLN A 114 2.62 -10.91 -1.23
CA GLN A 114 1.86 -11.90 -1.97
C GLN A 114 2.52 -12.28 -3.30
N VAL A 115 2.35 -13.55 -3.70
CA VAL A 115 2.95 -14.13 -4.90
C VAL A 115 2.66 -13.35 -6.19
N ASN A 116 1.49 -12.72 -6.29
CA ASN A 116 1.06 -11.94 -7.45
C ASN A 116 1.67 -10.53 -7.53
N ARG A 117 2.49 -10.15 -6.55
CA ARG A 117 3.20 -8.87 -6.45
C ARG A 117 4.72 -9.06 -6.37
N MET A 118 5.21 -10.29 -6.33
CA MET A 118 6.64 -10.58 -6.24
C MET A 118 7.33 -10.56 -7.60
N PRO A 119 8.61 -10.15 -7.69
CA PRO A 119 9.39 -9.43 -6.67
C PRO A 119 9.30 -7.90 -6.81
N GLY A 120 8.64 -7.39 -7.86
CA GLY A 120 8.78 -6.02 -8.37
C GLY A 120 8.54 -4.92 -7.31
N PRO A 121 7.29 -4.69 -6.89
CA PRO A 121 6.94 -3.74 -5.84
C PRO A 121 7.83 -3.80 -4.59
N LEU A 122 8.08 -5.01 -4.05
CA LEU A 122 8.93 -5.20 -2.88
C LEU A 122 10.36 -4.73 -3.12
N ARG A 123 10.97 -5.15 -4.23
CA ARG A 123 12.34 -4.74 -4.60
C ARG A 123 12.43 -3.22 -4.75
N THR A 124 11.46 -2.61 -5.42
CA THR A 124 11.44 -1.16 -5.61
C THR A 124 11.32 -0.40 -4.29
N ILE A 125 10.46 -0.85 -3.36
CA ILE A 125 10.31 -0.21 -2.04
C ILE A 125 11.60 -0.31 -1.22
N LEU A 126 12.28 -1.46 -1.24
CA LEU A 126 13.56 -1.61 -0.56
C LEU A 126 14.63 -0.69 -1.16
N GLY A 127 14.60 -0.49 -2.48
CA GLY A 127 15.49 0.42 -3.21
C GLY A 127 15.17 1.91 -3.08
N ARG A 128 14.02 2.29 -2.51
CA ARG A 128 13.53 3.68 -2.38
C ARG A 128 13.45 4.12 -0.92
N PRO A 129 14.58 4.43 -0.25
CA PRO A 129 14.57 4.87 1.15
C PRO A 129 13.78 6.18 1.35
N ASP A 130 13.70 7.01 0.31
CA ASP A 130 13.02 8.30 0.28
C ASP A 130 11.49 8.20 0.47
N ILE A 131 10.88 7.04 0.23
CA ILE A 131 9.44 6.85 0.45
C ILE A 131 9.13 6.09 1.76
N GLN A 132 10.11 5.43 2.37
CA GLN A 132 9.86 4.51 3.50
C GLN A 132 9.29 5.21 4.74
N GLU A 133 9.61 6.48 4.97
CA GLU A 133 9.03 7.27 6.08
C GLU A 133 7.53 7.55 5.93
N ARG A 134 6.99 7.39 4.72
CA ARG A 134 5.57 7.53 4.39
C ARG A 134 4.88 6.19 4.17
N LEU A 135 5.53 5.09 4.56
CA LEU A 135 4.94 3.76 4.55
C LEU A 135 4.50 3.35 5.94
N VAL A 136 3.40 2.59 6.01
CA VAL A 136 2.86 2.03 7.25
C VAL A 136 2.65 0.53 7.14
N ASN A 137 2.85 -0.18 8.24
CA ASN A 137 2.57 -1.61 8.29
C ASN A 137 1.06 -1.88 8.30
N GLY A 138 0.63 -2.79 7.43
CA GLY A 138 -0.67 -3.43 7.47
C GLY A 138 -0.53 -4.90 7.09
N SER A 139 -1.46 -5.76 7.51
CA SER A 139 -1.43 -7.20 7.20
C SER A 139 -2.31 -7.58 6.01
N ASP A 140 -3.46 -6.91 5.85
CA ASP A 140 -4.55 -7.35 4.98
C ASP A 140 -5.11 -8.72 5.39
N TYR A 141 -5.19 -8.96 6.70
CA TYR A 141 -5.83 -10.15 7.26
C TYR A 141 -7.28 -10.26 6.76
N PRO A 142 -7.73 -11.45 6.32
CA PRO A 142 -7.16 -12.78 6.56
C PRO A 142 -6.15 -13.30 5.52
N LEU A 143 -5.75 -12.51 4.51
CA LEU A 143 -4.95 -13.05 3.40
C LEU A 143 -3.59 -13.65 3.80
N PRO A 144 -2.83 -13.11 4.77
CA PRO A 144 -1.62 -13.77 5.25
C PRO A 144 -1.86 -15.14 5.89
N GLY A 145 -3.10 -15.49 6.25
CA GLY A 145 -3.47 -16.82 6.74
C GLY A 145 -3.64 -17.88 5.64
N ILE A 146 -3.53 -17.49 4.36
CA ILE A 146 -3.70 -18.38 3.22
C ILE A 146 -2.31 -18.73 2.66
N PRO A 147 -1.76 -19.93 2.91
CA PRO A 147 -0.36 -20.26 2.57
C PRO A 147 -0.02 -20.05 1.10
N LEU A 148 -0.98 -20.31 0.21
CA LEU A 148 -0.80 -20.20 -1.25
C LEU A 148 -0.62 -18.76 -1.72
N LEU A 149 -0.99 -17.76 -0.91
CA LEU A 149 -0.82 -16.36 -1.26
C LEU A 149 0.57 -15.83 -0.90
N THR A 150 1.30 -16.45 0.02
CA THR A 150 2.63 -16.01 0.46
C THR A 150 3.58 -17.20 0.56
N LEU A 151 4.33 -17.46 -0.52
CA LEU A 151 5.25 -18.59 -0.60
C LEU A 151 6.66 -18.18 -0.14
N LEU A 152 7.06 -18.59 1.06
CA LEU A 152 8.39 -18.28 1.64
C LEU A 152 9.56 -18.68 0.72
N GLN A 153 9.39 -19.73 -0.10
CA GLN A 153 10.39 -20.15 -1.08
C GLN A 153 10.66 -19.11 -2.17
N GLN A 154 9.68 -18.26 -2.53
CA GLN A 154 9.93 -17.15 -3.47
C GLN A 154 10.87 -16.10 -2.88
N PHE A 155 10.78 -15.85 -1.57
CA PHE A 155 11.68 -14.92 -0.89
C PHE A 155 13.11 -15.46 -0.82
N VAL A 156 13.27 -16.76 -0.56
CA VAL A 156 14.57 -17.43 -0.62
C VAL A 156 15.13 -17.39 -2.04
N HIS A 157 14.32 -17.72 -3.05
CA HIS A 157 14.73 -17.72 -4.45
C HIS A 157 15.23 -16.33 -4.91
N HIS A 158 14.55 -15.27 -4.50
CA HIS A 158 14.96 -13.90 -4.81
C HIS A 158 16.02 -13.31 -3.86
N GLY A 159 16.49 -14.08 -2.87
CA GLY A 159 17.52 -13.65 -1.92
C GLY A 159 17.04 -12.67 -0.86
N PHE A 160 15.73 -12.48 -0.68
CA PHE A 160 15.17 -11.55 0.30
C PHE A 160 15.29 -12.05 1.74
N VAL A 161 15.33 -13.36 1.94
CA VAL A 161 15.53 -14.02 3.24
C VAL A 161 16.40 -15.26 3.04
N THR A 162 17.05 -15.72 4.10
CA THR A 162 17.83 -16.97 4.03
C THR A 162 16.94 -18.21 4.11
N LYS A 163 17.48 -19.37 3.74
CA LYS A 163 16.81 -20.67 3.97
C LYS A 163 16.51 -20.91 5.46
N SER A 164 17.36 -20.38 6.36
CA SER A 164 17.16 -20.52 7.80
C SER A 164 15.97 -19.68 8.27
N ASP A 165 15.90 -18.43 7.82
CA ASP A 165 14.79 -17.52 8.11
C ASP A 165 13.45 -18.12 7.65
N ALA A 166 13.40 -18.64 6.41
CA ALA A 166 12.20 -19.26 5.87
C ALA A 166 11.73 -20.46 6.73
N ARG A 167 12.64 -21.30 7.22
CA ARG A 167 12.28 -22.42 8.13
C ARG A 167 11.75 -21.92 9.46
N ALA A 168 12.33 -20.87 10.03
CA ALA A 168 11.85 -20.28 11.28
C ALA A 168 10.47 -19.64 11.11
N LEU A 169 10.27 -18.87 10.04
CA LEU A 169 9.01 -18.23 9.70
C LEU A 169 7.88 -19.25 9.46
N ALA A 170 8.18 -20.38 8.81
CA ALA A 170 7.21 -21.45 8.60
C ALA A 170 6.66 -22.01 9.93
N LYS A 171 7.53 -22.21 10.94
CA LYS A 171 7.09 -22.66 12.27
C LYS A 171 6.16 -21.65 12.95
N VAL A 172 6.45 -20.35 12.80
CA VAL A 172 5.57 -19.31 13.34
C VAL A 172 4.24 -19.31 12.60
N PHE A 173 4.26 -19.44 11.27
CA PHE A 173 3.06 -19.44 10.43
C PHE A 173 2.03 -20.48 10.87
N ASP A 174 2.48 -21.70 11.19
CA ASP A 174 1.61 -22.81 11.63
C ASP A 174 0.77 -22.47 12.87
N SER A 175 1.28 -21.58 13.73
CA SER A 175 0.62 -21.17 14.98
C SER A 175 -0.04 -19.79 14.90
N ASN A 176 0.56 -18.86 14.17
CA ASN A 176 0.13 -17.48 14.08
C ASN A 176 0.56 -16.86 12.74
N PRO A 177 -0.27 -16.96 11.69
CA PRO A 177 0.06 -16.42 10.37
C PRO A 177 0.20 -14.89 10.34
N LEU A 178 -0.53 -14.18 11.21
CA LEU A 178 -0.42 -12.73 11.32
C LEU A 178 0.96 -12.31 11.86
N LEU A 179 1.45 -13.01 12.88
CA LEU A 179 2.79 -12.80 13.41
C LEU A 179 3.86 -13.21 12.38
N ALA A 180 3.65 -14.31 11.65
CA ALA A 180 4.58 -14.74 10.61
C ALA A 180 4.73 -13.70 9.48
N ASP A 181 3.64 -13.06 9.04
CA ASP A 181 3.68 -11.96 8.08
C ASP A 181 4.44 -10.73 8.60
N PHE A 182 4.17 -10.34 9.84
CA PHE A 182 4.91 -9.26 10.50
C PHE A 182 6.42 -9.57 10.55
N LEU A 183 6.78 -10.78 11.00
CA LEU A 183 8.19 -11.19 11.08
C LEU A 183 8.83 -11.31 9.70
N LEU A 184 8.13 -11.82 8.69
CA LEU A 184 8.63 -11.85 7.31
C LEU A 184 9.02 -10.44 6.84
N LYS A 185 8.12 -9.45 7.02
CA LYS A 185 8.39 -8.04 6.67
C LYS A 185 9.59 -7.47 7.43
N ARG A 186 9.75 -7.83 8.71
CA ARG A 186 10.91 -7.41 9.54
C ARG A 186 12.22 -8.08 9.13
N THR A 187 12.17 -9.28 8.56
CA THR A 187 13.33 -10.08 8.19
C THR A 187 13.83 -9.82 6.77
N ILE A 188 12.95 -9.42 5.83
CA ILE A 188 13.32 -9.14 4.44
C ILE A 188 14.50 -8.16 4.35
N ARG A 189 15.47 -8.49 3.50
CA ARG A 189 16.60 -7.63 3.11
C ARG A 189 16.72 -7.60 1.59
N ASP A 190 17.04 -6.45 1.03
CA ASP A 190 17.43 -6.36 -0.36
C ASP A 190 18.78 -7.07 -0.58
N PRO A 191 18.87 -8.08 -1.46
CA PRO A 191 20.11 -8.82 -1.68
C PRO A 191 21.25 -7.96 -2.23
N ALA A 192 20.94 -6.84 -2.89
CA ALA A 192 21.97 -5.96 -3.46
C ALA A 192 22.58 -5.00 -2.42
N SER A 193 21.74 -4.35 -1.60
CA SER A 193 22.19 -3.35 -0.63
C SER A 193 22.24 -3.82 0.82
N GLY A 194 21.66 -4.98 1.14
CA GLY A 194 21.47 -5.47 2.51
C GLY A 194 20.43 -4.67 3.31
N ARG A 195 19.74 -3.70 2.69
CA ARG A 195 18.76 -2.84 3.37
C ARG A 195 17.44 -3.58 3.61
N GLY A 196 16.87 -3.43 4.81
CA GLY A 196 15.52 -3.90 5.12
C GLY A 196 14.46 -2.80 5.02
N LEU A 197 13.22 -3.14 5.37
CA LEU A 197 12.18 -2.14 5.62
C LEU A 197 12.49 -1.36 6.90
N ASP A 198 12.37 -0.03 6.84
CA ASP A 198 12.62 0.88 7.95
C ASP A 198 11.77 0.48 9.17
N PRO A 199 12.37 0.31 10.37
CA PRO A 199 11.64 -0.01 11.59
C PRO A 199 10.46 0.92 11.89
N ARG A 200 10.53 2.18 11.48
CA ARG A 200 9.47 3.19 11.69
C ARG A 200 8.17 2.87 10.95
N ILE A 201 8.22 2.04 9.90
CA ILE A 201 7.02 1.55 9.19
C ILE A 201 6.12 0.77 10.14
N PHE A 202 6.70 0.12 11.15
CA PHE A 202 6.01 -0.78 12.08
C PHE A 202 5.53 -0.10 13.37
N THR A 203 5.80 1.20 13.55
CA THR A 203 5.44 1.95 14.78
C THR A 203 4.22 2.85 14.59
N GLY A 204 3.74 3.04 13.35
CA GLY A 204 2.63 3.95 13.04
C GLY A 204 2.98 5.44 13.13
N THR A 205 4.24 5.78 13.42
CA THR A 205 4.71 7.16 13.64
C THR A 205 4.46 8.08 12.44
N ALA A 206 4.50 7.53 11.22
CA ALA A 206 4.23 8.26 9.99
C ALA A 206 2.87 9.00 10.01
N LEU A 207 1.86 8.46 10.70
CA LEU A 207 0.50 9.04 10.73
C LEU A 207 0.25 9.96 11.94
N VAL A 208 1.12 9.93 12.95
CA VAL A 208 0.91 10.66 14.21
C VAL A 208 1.51 12.07 14.18
N GLY A 209 2.45 12.36 13.27
CA GLY A 209 3.18 13.65 13.19
C GLY A 209 2.43 14.86 12.60
N GLY A 210 1.10 14.89 12.58
CA GLY A 210 0.33 16.06 12.11
C GLY A 210 0.21 17.14 13.19
N PRO A 211 0.02 18.42 12.84
CA PRO A 211 -0.21 19.47 13.84
C PRO A 211 -1.43 19.10 14.70
N PRO A 212 -1.42 19.44 16.01
CA PRO A 212 -2.58 19.21 16.86
C PRO A 212 -3.81 19.86 16.21
N ALA A 213 -4.94 19.13 16.21
CA ALA A 213 -6.20 19.74 15.87
C ALA A 213 -6.37 20.95 16.80
N SER A 214 -6.43 22.15 16.21
CA SER A 214 -6.71 23.36 16.98
C SER A 214 -8.02 23.15 17.75
N PRO A 215 -8.09 23.58 19.01
CA PRO A 215 -9.26 23.41 19.86
C PRO A 215 -10.52 24.09 19.29
#